data_AF-A0A3G6N163-F1
#
_entry.id   AF-A0A3G6N163-F1
#
_cell.length_a   1.000
_cell.length_b   1.000
_cell.length_c   1.000
_cell.angle_alpha   90.00
_cell.angle_beta   90.00
_cell.angle_gamma   90.00
#
_symmetry.space_group_name_H-M   'P 1'
#
loop_
_entity.id
_entity.type
_entity.pdbx_description
1 polymer ?
#
loop_
_entity_poly.entity_id
_entity_poly.type
_entity_poly.pdbx_seq_one_letter_code
_entity_poly.pdbx_strand_id
1 'polypeptide(L)'
;MMSIIILVGAYRYYAGLAERFGKTKWQFGLLAIGIYLGFQILFLLSYRFYDAISNPNALNDNNYSGFSGINIISWIFAIGCVYGVYRILENRFKKENAKNPILEIEEIGTEHTKDIH
;
A
#
# COMPACT_ATOMS: atom_id res chain seq x y z
N MET A 1 14.26 -15.26 0.69
CA MET A 1 13.53 -15.71 -0.51
C MET A 1 12.04 -15.33 -0.50
N MET A 2 11.28 -15.53 0.59
CA MET A 2 9.84 -15.21 0.64
C MET A 2 9.48 -13.73 0.38
N SER A 3 10.30 -12.77 0.81
CA SER A 3 10.04 -11.33 0.58
C SER A 3 9.88 -10.94 -0.88
N ILE A 4 10.64 -11.57 -1.80
CA ILE A 4 10.56 -11.27 -3.23
C ILE A 4 9.22 -11.74 -3.80
N ILE A 5 8.70 -12.88 -3.33
CA ILE A 5 7.40 -13.41 -3.73
C ILE A 5 6.29 -12.44 -3.29
N ILE A 6 6.37 -11.93 -2.06
CA ILE A 6 5.43 -10.93 -1.53
C ILE A 6 5.51 -9.64 -2.33
N LEU A 7 6.71 -9.20 -2.72
CA LEU A 7 6.92 -8.00 -3.52
C LEU A 7 6.28 -8.10 -4.91
N VAL A 8 6.50 -9.22 -5.61
CA VAL A 8 5.92 -9.46 -6.95
C VAL A 8 4.39 -9.55 -6.86
N GLY A 9 3.87 -10.21 -5.82
CA GLY A 9 2.44 -10.29 -5.53
C GLY A 9 1.83 -8.90 -5.30
N ALA A 10 2.46 -8.09 -4.44
CA ALA A 10 2.02 -6.73 -4.14
C ALA A 10 2.04 -5.83 -5.38
N TYR A 11 3.08 -5.92 -6.19
CA TYR A 11 3.17 -5.18 -7.46
C TYR A 11 2.00 -5.52 -8.38
N ARG A 12 1.75 -6.81 -8.63
CA ARG A 12 0.64 -7.25 -9.49
C ARG A 12 -0.72 -6.85 -8.93
N TYR A 13 -0.89 -6.94 -7.62
CA TYR A 13 -2.14 -6.60 -6.95
C TYR A 13 -2.48 -5.10 -7.09
N TYR A 14 -1.49 -4.22 -6.92
CA TYR A 14 -1.66 -2.78 -7.08
C TYR A 14 -1.74 -2.35 -8.56
N ALA A 15 -1.01 -3.00 -9.45
CA ALA A 15 -1.13 -2.77 -10.88
C ALA A 15 -2.54 -3.11 -11.40
N GLY A 16 -3.14 -4.20 -10.89
CA GLY A 16 -4.51 -4.59 -11.20
C GLY A 16 -5.56 -3.60 -10.66
N LEU A 17 -5.31 -2.99 -9.49
CA LEU A 17 -6.15 -1.90 -9.00
C LEU A 17 -6.09 -0.69 -9.93
N ALA A 18 -4.89 -0.27 -10.32
CA ALA A 18 -4.70 0.88 -11.21
C ALA A 18 -5.40 0.67 -12.56
N GLU A 19 -5.30 -0.54 -13.12
CA GLU A 19 -5.99 -0.92 -14.36
C GLU A 19 -7.51 -0.78 -14.27
N ARG A 20 -8.12 -1.19 -13.15
CA ARG A 20 -9.58 -1.09 -12.94
C ARG A 20 -10.08 0.35 -12.89
N PHE A 21 -9.22 1.30 -12.54
CA PHE A 21 -9.57 2.72 -12.40
C PHE A 21 -8.92 3.60 -13.48
N GLY A 22 -8.38 3.01 -14.55
CA GLY A 22 -7.76 3.74 -15.66
C GLY A 22 -6.47 4.49 -15.30
N LYS A 23 -5.82 4.17 -14.17
CA LYS A 23 -4.58 4.82 -13.71
C LYS A 23 -3.33 4.06 -14.18
N THR A 24 -2.19 4.74 -14.20
CA THR A 24 -0.91 4.20 -14.70
C THR A 24 -0.38 3.04 -13.85
N LYS A 25 -0.36 1.83 -14.41
CA LYS A 25 -0.01 0.56 -13.73
C LYS A 25 1.36 0.60 -13.02
N TRP A 26 2.37 1.17 -13.68
CA TRP A 26 3.75 1.20 -13.16
C TRP A 26 3.91 2.09 -11.92
N GLN A 27 3.18 3.20 -11.82
CA GLN A 27 3.25 4.09 -10.65
C GLN A 27 2.70 3.41 -9.40
N PHE A 28 1.59 2.67 -9.55
CA PHE A 28 0.98 1.90 -8.45
C PHE A 28 1.81 0.67 -8.06
N GLY A 29 2.44 0.02 -9.03
CA GLY A 29 3.41 -1.03 -8.76
C GLY A 29 4.62 -0.53 -7.98
N LEU A 30 5.16 0.64 -8.32
CA LEU A 30 6.26 1.27 -7.58
C LEU A 30 5.81 1.72 -6.18
N LEU A 31 4.58 2.23 -6.05
CA LEU A 31 3.99 2.57 -4.76
C LEU A 31 3.91 1.34 -3.84
N ALA A 32 3.48 0.18 -4.36
CA ALA A 32 3.45 -1.07 -3.60
C ALA A 32 4.83 -1.49 -3.09
N ILE A 33 5.87 -1.35 -3.93
CA ILE A 33 7.26 -1.61 -3.55
C ILE A 33 7.70 -0.63 -2.46
N GLY A 34 7.40 0.66 -2.61
CA GLY A 34 7.72 1.69 -1.63
C GLY A 34 7.05 1.44 -0.28
N ILE A 35 5.78 1.05 -0.27
CA ILE A 35 5.04 0.69 0.96
C ILE A 35 5.68 -0.53 1.63
N TYR A 36 6.00 -1.58 0.85
CA TYR A 36 6.61 -2.79 1.39
C TYR A 36 7.98 -2.53 2.02
N LEU A 37 8.87 -1.82 1.29
CA LEU A 37 10.21 -1.49 1.78
C LEU A 37 10.15 -0.52 2.96
N GLY A 38 9.31 0.51 2.88
CA GLY A 38 9.08 1.44 3.97
C GLY A 38 8.62 0.73 5.24
N PHE A 39 7.71 -0.24 5.09
CA PHE A 39 7.23 -1.04 6.21
C PHE A 39 8.31 -1.98 6.78
N GLN A 40 9.12 -2.63 5.93
CA GLN A 40 10.23 -3.47 6.40
C GLN A 40 11.24 -2.66 7.23
N ILE A 41 11.58 -1.45 6.77
CA ILE A 41 12.49 -0.55 7.50
C ILE A 41 11.88 -0.14 8.85
N LEU A 42 10.60 0.25 8.84
CA LEU A 42 9.88 0.64 10.05
C LEU A 42 9.83 -0.51 11.06
N PHE A 43 9.49 -1.71 10.61
CA PHE A 43 9.43 -2.90 11.47
C PHE A 43 10.81 -3.22 12.06
N LEU A 44 11.86 -3.17 11.25
CA LEU A 44 13.24 -3.39 11.73
C LEU A 44 13.61 -2.37 12.80
N LEU A 45 13.29 -1.09 12.57
CA LEU A 45 13.61 -0.01 13.50
C LEU A 45 12.80 -0.13 14.80
N SER A 46 11.48 -0.40 14.71
CA SER A 46 10.62 -0.63 15.88
C SER A 46 11.07 -1.84 16.69
N TYR A 47 11.44 -2.95 16.04
CA TYR A 47 11.94 -4.13 16.72
C TYR A 47 13.25 -3.87 17.45
N ARG A 48 14.22 -3.22 16.78
CA ARG A 48 15.50 -2.87 17.41
C ARG A 48 15.33 -1.89 18.57
N PHE A 49 14.38 -0.97 18.46
CA PHE A 49 14.08 -0.03 19.55
C PHE A 49 13.43 -0.73 20.75
N TYR A 50 12.48 -1.63 20.50
CA TYR A 50 11.87 -2.47 21.55
C TYR A 50 12.90 -3.33 22.27
N ASP A 51 13.80 -3.96 21.52
CA ASP A 51 14.84 -4.83 22.06
C ASP A 51 15.88 -4.03 22.88
N ALA A 52 16.28 -2.85 22.40
CA ALA A 52 17.20 -1.96 23.11
C ALA A 52 16.65 -1.47 24.47
N ILE A 53 15.33 -1.28 24.59
CA ILE A 53 14.69 -0.86 25.84
C ILE A 53 14.46 -2.05 26.78
N SER A 54 14.04 -3.19 26.24
CA SER A 54 13.60 -4.35 27.04
C SER A 54 14.75 -5.24 27.49
N ASN A 55 15.88 -5.24 26.77
CA ASN A 55 17.05 -6.05 27.07
C ASN A 55 18.33 -5.20 27.02
N PRO A 56 18.90 -4.80 28.17
CA PRO A 56 20.15 -4.04 28.21
C PRO A 56 21.37 -4.82 27.66
N ASN A 57 21.26 -6.14 27.49
CA ASN A 57 22.28 -7.01 26.87
C ASN A 57 21.96 -7.40 25.41
N ALA A 58 20.93 -6.84 24.78
CA ALA A 58 20.49 -7.17 23.43
C ALA A 58 21.58 -7.02 22.36
N LEU A 59 22.55 -6.14 22.57
CA LEU A 59 23.66 -5.91 21.63
C LEU A 59 24.75 -6.99 21.67
N ASN A 60 24.73 -7.90 22.64
CA ASN A 60 25.76 -8.93 22.82
C ASN A 60 25.36 -10.30 22.25
N ASP A 61 24.06 -10.54 22.03
CA ASP A 61 23.55 -11.82 21.56
C ASP A 61 23.38 -11.80 20.03
N ASN A 62 24.48 -12.06 19.31
CA ASN A 62 24.55 -12.09 17.84
C ASN A 62 23.90 -13.35 17.24
N ASN A 63 22.77 -13.82 17.80
CA ASN A 63 22.12 -15.03 17.29
C ASN A 63 21.29 -14.70 16.04
N TYR A 64 22.01 -14.47 14.95
CA TYR A 64 21.54 -14.20 13.58
C TYR A 64 20.97 -15.48 12.93
N SER A 65 20.21 -16.28 13.68
CA SER A 65 19.58 -17.49 13.16
C SER A 65 18.36 -17.09 12.31
N GLY A 66 18.53 -17.19 10.99
CA GLY A 66 17.66 -16.63 9.95
C GLY A 66 16.22 -17.17 9.84
N PHE A 67 15.68 -17.79 10.88
CA PHE A 67 14.32 -18.32 10.91
C PHE A 67 13.67 -18.15 12.30
N SER A 68 13.61 -16.92 12.79
CA SER A 68 12.92 -16.57 14.04
C SER A 68 11.42 -16.33 13.79
N GLY A 69 10.55 -16.70 14.74
CA GLY A 69 9.09 -16.48 14.66
C GLY A 69 8.70 -15.02 14.41
N ILE A 70 9.60 -14.09 14.76
CA ILE A 70 9.50 -12.65 14.44
C ILE A 70 9.40 -12.40 12.93
N ASN A 71 10.09 -13.17 12.09
CA ASN A 71 9.99 -13.03 10.63
C ASN A 71 8.60 -13.41 10.12
N ILE A 72 7.97 -14.42 10.71
CA ILE A 72 6.61 -14.86 10.33
C ILE A 72 5.60 -13.77 10.71
N ILE A 73 5.72 -13.22 11.92
CA ILE A 73 4.89 -12.10 12.39
C ILE A 73 5.08 -10.88 11.48
N SER A 74 6.33 -10.57 11.12
CA SER A 74 6.67 -9.48 10.20
C SER A 74 6.00 -9.65 8.83
N TRP A 75 6.00 -10.87 8.27
CA TRP A 75 5.36 -11.14 6.99
C TRP A 75 3.83 -11.01 7.04
N ILE A 76 3.19 -11.53 8.09
CA ILE A 76 1.74 -11.40 8.27
C ILE A 76 1.36 -9.92 8.37
N PHE A 77 2.12 -9.16 9.16
CA PHE A 77 1.89 -7.73 9.33
C PHE A 77 2.12 -6.96 8.01
N ALA A 78 3.17 -7.29 7.26
CA ALA A 78 3.44 -6.70 5.95
C ALA A 78 2.29 -6.95 4.97
N ILE A 79 1.75 -8.17 4.92
CA ILE A 79 0.58 -8.50 4.08
C ILE A 79 -0.64 -7.68 4.52
N GLY A 80 -0.89 -7.58 5.83
CA GLY A 80 -1.99 -6.79 6.38
C GLY A 80 -1.89 -5.30 6.03
N CYS A 81 -0.70 -4.72 6.14
CA CYS A 81 -0.45 -3.31 5.77
C CYS A 81 -0.63 -3.07 4.26
N VAL A 82 -0.04 -3.91 3.42
CA VAL A 82 -0.21 -3.82 1.95
C VAL A 82 -1.69 -3.91 1.58
N TYR A 83 -2.45 -4.83 2.20
CA TYR A 83 -3.88 -4.93 1.98
C TYR A 83 -4.65 -3.70 2.50
N GLY A 84 -4.29 -3.17 3.67
CA GLY A 84 -4.91 -1.99 4.25
C GLY A 84 -4.75 -0.75 3.37
N VAL A 85 -3.52 -0.49 2.89
CA VAL A 85 -3.27 0.63 1.99
C VAL A 85 -4.00 0.44 0.65
N TYR A 86 -4.03 -0.79 0.12
CA TYR A 86 -4.82 -1.12 -1.06
C TYR A 86 -6.31 -0.77 -0.86
N ARG A 87 -6.91 -1.16 0.27
CA ARG A 87 -8.33 -0.90 0.58
C ARG A 87 -8.62 0.60 0.65
N ILE A 88 -7.70 1.38 1.22
CA ILE A 88 -7.79 2.85 1.29
C ILE A 88 -7.78 3.45 -0.12
N LEU A 89 -6.87 2.99 -0.99
CA LEU A 89 -6.76 3.46 -2.38
C LEU A 89 -8.00 3.06 -3.20
N GLU A 90 -8.48 1.83 -3.06
CA GLU A 90 -9.71 1.37 -3.71
C GLU A 90 -10.91 2.24 -3.31
N ASN A 91 -11.09 2.51 -2.02
CA ASN A 91 -12.16 3.37 -1.54
C ASN A 91 -12.03 4.82 -2.06
N ARG A 92 -10.80 5.34 -2.18
CA ARG A 92 -10.54 6.66 -2.76
C ARG A 92 -10.94 6.69 -4.24
N PHE A 93 -10.52 5.71 -5.03
CA PHE A 93 -10.83 5.69 -6.46
C PHE A 93 -12.30 5.44 -6.73
N LYS A 94 -12.99 4.63 -5.92
CA LYS A 94 -14.45 4.51 -5.99
C LYS A 94 -15.15 5.84 -5.72
N LYS A 95 -14.67 6.61 -4.73
CA LYS A 95 -15.22 7.95 -4.45
C LYS A 95 -14.94 8.94 -5.58
N GLU A 96 -13.74 8.94 -6.16
CA GLU A 96 -13.40 9.78 -7.33
C GLU A 96 -14.28 9.42 -8.53
N ASN A 97 -14.39 8.12 -8.84
CA ASN A 97 -15.17 7.65 -9.99
C ASN A 97 -16.68 7.85 -9.82
N ALA A 98 -17.20 7.79 -8.58
CA ALA A 98 -18.60 8.08 -8.30
C ALA A 98 -18.94 9.58 -8.38
N LYS A 99 -17.94 10.47 -8.25
CA LYS A 99 -18.15 11.93 -8.26
C LYS A 99 -18.13 12.52 -9.67
N ASN A 100 -17.42 11.90 -10.61
CA ASN A 100 -17.27 12.38 -11.99
C ASN A 100 -18.54 12.32 -12.87
N PRO A 101 -19.41 11.29 -12.83
CA PRO A 101 -20.51 11.19 -13.78
C PRO A 101 -21.65 12.20 -13.54
N ILE A 102 -21.70 12.88 -12.39
CA ILE A 102 -22.80 13.81 -12.06
C ILE A 102 -22.44 15.24 -12.46
N LEU A 103 -21.18 15.64 -12.34
CA LEU A 103 -20.72 16.98 -12.71
C LEU A 103 -20.75 17.20 -14.23
N GLU A 104 -20.40 16.19 -15.03
CA GLU A 104 -20.44 16.29 -16.50
C GLU A 104 -21.89 16.42 -17.03
N ILE A 105 -22.88 15.85 -16.35
CA ILE A 105 -24.31 15.96 -16.75
C ILE A 105 -24.89 17.34 -16.40
N GLU A 106 -24.41 17.97 -15.33
CA GLU A 106 -24.88 19.29 -14.89
C GLU A 106 -24.32 20.42 -15.77
N GLU A 107 -23.10 20.29 -16.31
CA GLU A 107 -22.54 21.24 -17.29
C GLU A 107 -23.28 21.17 -18.65
N ILE A 108 -23.64 19.97 -19.15
CA ILE A 108 -24.38 19.82 -20.40
C ILE A 108 -25.78 20.47 -20.31
N GLY A 109 -26.46 20.39 -19.15
CA GLY A 109 -27.77 21.01 -18.95
C GLY A 109 -27.73 22.55 -18.90
N THR A 110 -26.63 23.13 -18.47
CA THR A 110 -26.47 24.60 -18.33
C THR A 110 -25.98 25.26 -19.60
N GLU A 111 -25.16 24.59 -20.42
CA GLU A 111 -24.81 25.09 -21.76
C GLU A 111 -26.05 25.11 -22.66
N HIS A 112 -26.85 24.04 -22.67
CA HIS A 112 -28.00 23.95 -23.56
C HIS A 112 -29.08 25.00 -23.26
N THR A 113 -29.15 25.52 -22.03
CA THR A 113 -30.09 26.58 -21.61
C THR A 113 -29.63 27.99 -22.03
N LYS A 114 -28.33 28.20 -22.28
CA LYS A 114 -27.80 29.51 -22.72
C LYS A 114 -28.02 29.77 -24.21
N ASP A 115 -28.11 28.71 -25.03
CA ASP A 115 -28.33 28.83 -26.48
C ASP A 115 -29.79 29.10 -26.87
N ILE A 116 -30.70 29.09 -25.90
CA ILE A 116 -32.15 29.27 -26.11
C ILE A 116 -32.64 30.68 -25.78
N HIS A 117 -31.75 31.62 -25.45
CA HIS A 117 -32.12 32.95 -24.94
C HIS A 117 -31.62 34.13 -25.75
#